data_AF-A0A520TZZ0-F1
#
_entry.id   AF-A0A520TZZ0-F1
#
_cell.length_a   1.000
_cell.length_b   1.000
_cell.length_c   1.000
_cell.angle_alpha   90.00
_cell.angle_beta   90.00
_cell.angle_gamma   90.00
#
_symmetry.space_group_name_H-M   'P 1'
#
loop_
_entity.id
_entity.type
_entity.pdbx_description
1 polymer ?
#
loop_
_entity_poly.entity_id
_entity_poly.type
_entity_poly.pdbx_seq_one_letter_code
_entity_poly.pdbx_strand_id
1 'polypeptide(L)'
;MNMKNIYILALIFITTFSFSQEDKIETAKLNAVSSMSLVDALASRIPGARKITDRRGNKNISIRGRQSFKSAGNEVIWEIDGVLYTNPPELNASQVKYVEVLSGLAATNKYGSEGGAGVIVVMTNVSAEKFNSRKNIWNRSKKVTSKKPKKKKSKKKKKKS
;
A
#
# COMPACT_ATOMS: atom_id res chain seq x y z
N MET A 1 -47.84 33.95 -6.97
CA MET A 1 -46.42 33.76 -6.58
C MET A 1 -45.62 34.84 -7.29
N ASN A 2 -44.99 35.77 -6.56
CA ASN A 2 -44.35 36.93 -7.18
C ASN A 2 -43.16 36.49 -8.03
N MET A 3 -42.99 37.07 -9.22
CA MET A 3 -41.91 36.77 -10.18
C MET A 3 -40.53 36.72 -9.49
N LYS A 4 -40.31 37.60 -8.51
CA LYS A 4 -39.09 37.67 -7.71
C LYS A 4 -38.76 36.38 -6.93
N ASN A 5 -39.77 35.66 -6.43
CA ASN A 5 -39.59 34.42 -5.67
C ASN A 5 -39.28 33.23 -6.59
N ILE A 6 -39.73 33.28 -7.85
CA ILE A 6 -39.44 32.27 -8.87
C ILE A 6 -37.97 32.34 -9.32
N TYR A 7 -37.42 33.55 -9.49
CA TYR A 7 -36.00 33.72 -9.81
C TYR A 7 -35.06 33.27 -8.68
N ILE A 8 -35.47 33.45 -7.41
CA ILE A 8 -34.68 33.01 -6.25
C ILE A 8 -34.60 31.48 -6.18
N LEU A 9 -35.70 30.76 -6.46
CA LEU A 9 -35.69 29.29 -6.48
C LEU A 9 -34.90 28.72 -7.66
N ALA A 10 -34.93 29.36 -8.83
CA ALA A 10 -34.13 28.95 -9.99
C ALA A 10 -32.61 29.07 -9.74
N LEU A 11 -32.18 30.10 -8.98
CA LEU A 11 -30.78 30.32 -8.64
C LEU A 11 -30.21 29.25 -7.70
N ILE A 12 -31.03 28.68 -6.82
CA ILE A 12 -30.64 27.60 -5.90
C ILE A 12 -30.50 26.26 -6.64
N PHE A 13 -31.23 26.06 -7.72
CA PHE A 13 -31.17 24.80 -8.49
C PHE A 13 -29.89 24.68 -9.32
N ILE A 14 -29.35 25.80 -9.82
CA ILE A 14 -28.14 25.82 -10.67
C ILE A 14 -26.87 25.44 -9.88
N THR A 15 -26.80 25.70 -8.57
CA THR A 15 -25.58 25.49 -7.78
C THR A 15 -25.35 24.05 -7.33
N THR A 16 -26.36 23.18 -7.44
CA THR A 16 -26.26 21.79 -6.96
C THR A 16 -25.81 20.78 -8.02
N PHE A 17 -25.68 21.19 -9.28
CA PHE A 17 -25.23 20.31 -10.38
C PHE A 17 -23.71 20.30 -10.53
N SER A 18 -22.98 20.02 -9.44
CA SER A 18 -21.55 19.70 -9.51
C SER A 18 -21.38 18.19 -9.53
N PHE A 19 -21.68 17.56 -10.67
CA PHE A 19 -21.33 16.15 -10.90
C PHE A 19 -19.82 16.06 -11.15
N SER A 20 -19.08 15.53 -10.17
CA SER A 20 -17.63 15.34 -10.25
C SER A 20 -17.32 14.36 -11.38
N GLN A 21 -16.57 14.80 -12.39
CA GLN A 21 -16.16 13.94 -13.51
C GLN A 21 -14.98 13.08 -13.02
N GLU A 22 -15.16 11.77 -12.85
CA GLU A 22 -14.04 10.85 -12.59
C GLU A 22 -13.08 10.80 -13.80
N ASP A 23 -11.79 11.04 -13.54
CA ASP A 23 -10.74 10.94 -14.55
C ASP A 23 -10.56 9.48 -15.01
N LYS A 24 -10.96 9.18 -16.26
CA LYS A 24 -10.86 7.83 -16.85
C LYS A 24 -9.45 7.23 -16.75
N ILE A 25 -8.42 8.07 -16.80
CA ILE A 25 -7.00 7.66 -16.70
C ILE A 25 -6.68 7.17 -15.28
N GLU A 26 -7.19 7.82 -14.25
CA GLU A 26 -6.99 7.39 -12.86
C GLU A 26 -7.71 6.06 -12.61
N THR A 27 -8.95 5.95 -13.07
CA THR A 27 -9.73 4.71 -12.98
C THR A 27 -9.04 3.54 -13.68
N ALA A 28 -8.51 3.76 -14.89
CA ALA A 28 -7.76 2.74 -15.61
C ALA A 28 -6.50 2.29 -14.85
N LYS A 29 -5.76 3.22 -14.24
CA LYS A 29 -4.59 2.91 -13.41
C LYS A 29 -4.97 2.12 -12.16
N LEU A 30 -6.05 2.50 -11.48
CA LEU A 30 -6.54 1.78 -10.30
C LEU A 30 -6.98 0.35 -10.65
N ASN A 31 -7.69 0.18 -11.77
CA ASN A 31 -8.10 -1.14 -12.26
C ASN A 31 -6.90 -1.99 -12.67
N ALA A 32 -5.88 -1.40 -13.30
CA ALA A 32 -4.65 -2.10 -13.65
C ALA A 32 -3.89 -2.58 -12.40
N VAL A 33 -3.83 -1.77 -11.34
CA VAL A 33 -3.22 -2.20 -10.07
C VAL A 33 -4.08 -3.26 -9.37
N SER A 34 -5.40 -3.14 -9.46
CA SER A 34 -6.38 -4.08 -8.86
C SER A 34 -6.23 -5.51 -9.39
N SER A 35 -5.89 -5.68 -10.67
CA SER A 35 -5.72 -6.97 -11.33
C SER A 35 -4.29 -7.54 -11.25
N MET A 36 -3.33 -6.83 -10.63
CA MET A 36 -1.98 -7.35 -10.45
C MET A 36 -1.96 -8.48 -9.42
N SER A 37 -1.10 -9.47 -9.67
CA SER A 37 -0.80 -10.51 -8.68
C SER A 37 -0.20 -9.89 -7.42
N LEU A 38 -0.46 -10.51 -6.27
CA LEU A 38 0.08 -10.10 -4.97
C LEU A 38 1.60 -9.88 -5.02
N VAL A 39 2.34 -10.80 -5.63
CA VAL A 39 3.81 -10.74 -5.76
C VAL A 39 4.24 -9.52 -6.56
N ASP A 40 3.60 -9.28 -7.70
CA ASP A 40 3.94 -8.18 -8.60
C ASP A 40 3.66 -6.82 -7.94
N ALA A 41 2.52 -6.71 -7.26
CA ALA A 41 2.14 -5.51 -6.53
C ALA A 41 3.09 -5.22 -5.36
N LEU A 42 3.47 -6.25 -4.59
CA LEU A 42 4.30 -6.09 -3.40
C LEU A 42 5.78 -5.90 -3.67
N ALA A 43 6.33 -6.56 -4.69
CA ALA A 43 7.75 -6.43 -5.02
C ALA A 43 8.15 -4.98 -5.34
N SER A 44 7.26 -4.20 -5.95
CA SER A 44 7.49 -2.77 -6.23
C SER A 44 7.38 -1.87 -5.00
N ARG A 45 6.69 -2.33 -3.95
CA ARG A 45 6.31 -1.54 -2.78
C ARG A 45 7.21 -1.78 -1.57
N ILE A 46 7.82 -2.96 -1.50
CA ILE A 46 8.72 -3.37 -0.40
C ILE A 46 10.16 -2.97 -0.75
N PRO A 47 10.79 -2.09 0.03
CA PRO A 47 12.19 -1.73 -0.21
C PRO A 47 13.12 -2.95 -0.11
N GLY A 48 13.94 -3.17 -1.15
CA GLY A 48 14.88 -4.29 -1.19
C GLY A 48 14.25 -5.66 -1.47
N ALA A 49 12.94 -5.73 -1.74
CA ALA A 49 12.32 -6.93 -2.26
C ALA A 49 12.76 -7.21 -3.71
N ARG A 50 12.92 -8.49 -4.05
CA ARG A 50 13.16 -8.96 -5.41
C ARG A 50 12.20 -10.09 -5.72
N LYS A 51 11.58 -10.02 -6.89
CA LYS A 51 10.81 -11.14 -7.43
C LYS A 51 11.77 -12.27 -7.79
N ILE A 52 11.43 -13.46 -7.36
CA ILE A 52 12.13 -14.70 -7.69
C ILE A 52 11.11 -15.67 -8.26
N THR A 53 11.59 -16.58 -9.08
CA THR A 53 10.76 -17.63 -9.67
C THR A 53 11.40 -18.96 -9.31
N ASP A 54 10.64 -19.85 -8.69
CA ASP A 54 11.10 -21.19 -8.40
C ASP A 54 11.22 -22.01 -9.70
N ARG A 55 11.91 -23.14 -9.63
CA ARG A 55 12.11 -24.10 -10.71
C ARG A 55 10.81 -24.68 -11.27
N ARG A 56 9.72 -24.62 -10.49
CA ARG A 56 8.35 -24.97 -10.91
C ARG A 56 7.56 -23.83 -11.56
N GLY A 57 8.16 -22.64 -11.71
CA GLY A 57 7.50 -21.46 -12.29
C GLY A 57 6.71 -20.60 -11.29
N ASN A 58 6.68 -20.97 -10.01
CA ASN A 58 5.99 -20.19 -8.98
C ASN A 58 6.72 -18.88 -8.72
N LYS A 59 5.98 -17.76 -8.70
CA LYS A 59 6.53 -16.44 -8.38
C LYS A 59 6.54 -16.24 -6.86
N ASN A 60 7.65 -15.77 -6.33
CA ASN A 60 7.80 -15.46 -4.90
C ASN A 60 8.58 -14.15 -4.71
N ILE A 61 8.69 -13.70 -3.46
CA ILE A 61 9.48 -12.54 -3.05
C ILE A 61 10.64 -13.00 -2.19
N SER A 62 11.83 -12.48 -2.48
CA SER A 62 12.98 -12.52 -1.58
C SER A 62 13.25 -11.11 -1.05
N ILE A 63 13.68 -11.02 0.20
CA ILE A 63 14.06 -9.75 0.84
C ILE A 63 15.56 -9.82 1.17
N ARG A 64 16.24 -8.68 1.11
CA ARG A 64 17.65 -8.57 1.53
C ARG A 64 17.80 -9.07 2.98
N GLY A 65 18.48 -10.19 3.18
CA GLY A 65 18.67 -10.78 4.52
C GLY A 65 19.45 -12.10 4.53
N ARG A 66 19.17 -13.02 3.60
CA ARG A 66 20.02 -14.20 3.33
C ARG A 66 20.63 -14.12 1.94
N GLN A 67 21.94 -13.94 1.87
CA GLN A 67 22.72 -14.21 0.66
C GLN A 67 23.17 -15.67 0.73
N SER A 68 22.24 -16.62 0.54
CA SER A 68 22.67 -17.98 0.22
C SER A 68 23.14 -18.00 -1.23
N PHE A 69 24.35 -18.51 -1.48
CA PHE A 69 24.88 -18.74 -2.84
C PHE A 69 23.98 -19.68 -3.67
N LYS A 70 23.06 -20.41 -3.01
CA LYS A 70 22.01 -21.18 -3.64
C LYS A 70 20.70 -20.38 -3.55
N SER A 71 20.08 -20.08 -4.69
CA SER A 71 18.82 -19.33 -4.77
C SER A 71 17.64 -19.99 -4.05
N ALA A 72 17.71 -21.31 -3.82
CA ALA A 72 16.69 -22.06 -3.08
C ALA A 72 16.74 -21.74 -1.58
N GLY A 73 15.63 -21.27 -1.02
CA GLY A 73 15.49 -20.98 0.42
C GLY A 73 15.72 -19.52 0.84
N ASN A 74 15.87 -18.59 -0.11
CA ASN A 74 15.91 -17.14 0.17
C ASN A 74 14.53 -16.46 0.03
N GLU A 75 13.48 -17.26 -0.15
CA GLU A 75 12.11 -16.78 -0.28
C GLU A 75 11.47 -16.53 1.09
N VAL A 76 10.59 -15.53 1.13
CA VAL A 76 9.81 -15.23 2.34
C VAL A 76 8.73 -16.29 2.56
N ILE A 77 8.36 -16.45 3.83
CA ILE A 77 7.12 -17.14 4.19
C ILE A 77 5.96 -16.13 4.17
N TRP A 78 4.80 -16.58 3.72
CA TRP A 78 3.59 -15.78 3.63
C TRP A 78 2.65 -16.14 4.78
N GLU A 79 2.21 -15.14 5.55
CA GLU A 79 1.07 -15.30 6.46
C GLU A 79 -0.13 -14.58 5.85
N ILE A 80 -1.17 -15.31 5.49
CA ILE A 80 -2.40 -14.77 4.92
C ILE A 80 -3.53 -15.01 5.91
N ASP A 81 -4.05 -13.93 6.50
CA ASP A 81 -5.12 -13.98 7.51
C ASP A 81 -4.86 -14.98 8.66
N GLY A 82 -3.59 -15.19 9.01
CA GLY A 82 -3.15 -16.09 10.08
C GLY A 82 -2.69 -17.48 9.65
N VAL A 83 -2.83 -17.83 8.36
CA VAL A 83 -2.39 -19.12 7.80
C VAL A 83 -1.06 -18.96 7.09
N LEU A 84 -0.13 -19.89 7.31
CA LEU A 84 1.20 -19.86 6.73
C LEU A 84 1.27 -20.59 5.38
N TYR A 85 1.97 -19.99 4.43
CA TYR A 85 2.21 -20.53 3.10
C TYR A 85 3.66 -20.31 2.67
N THR A 86 4.26 -21.33 2.05
CA THR A 86 5.59 -21.21 1.44
C THR A 86 5.55 -20.40 0.14
N ASN A 87 4.46 -20.58 -0.63
CA ASN A 87 4.22 -19.85 -1.87
C ASN A 87 3.02 -18.90 -1.67
N PRO A 88 3.02 -17.73 -2.32
CA PRO A 88 1.89 -16.83 -2.24
C PRO A 88 0.67 -17.49 -2.88
N PRO A 89 -0.52 -17.43 -2.24
CA PRO A 89 -1.74 -17.89 -2.89
C PRO A 89 -2.10 -16.99 -4.07
N GLU A 90 -3.00 -17.47 -4.92
CA GLU A 90 -3.62 -16.69 -5.99
C GLU A 90 -4.55 -15.63 -5.39
N LEU A 91 -3.95 -14.49 -5.01
CA LEU A 91 -4.63 -13.34 -4.45
C LEU A 91 -4.35 -12.11 -5.31
N ASN A 92 -5.40 -11.35 -5.59
CA ASN A 92 -5.28 -10.09 -6.31
C ASN A 92 -4.96 -8.95 -5.34
N ALA A 93 -4.24 -7.95 -5.83
CA ALA A 93 -3.91 -6.73 -5.10
C ALA A 93 -5.14 -6.04 -4.49
N SER A 94 -6.29 -6.08 -5.17
CA SER A 94 -7.54 -5.45 -4.69
C SER A 94 -8.15 -6.05 -3.44
N GLN A 95 -7.87 -7.33 -3.16
CA GLN A 95 -8.39 -8.03 -1.98
C GLN A 95 -7.57 -7.72 -0.72
N VAL A 96 -6.39 -7.13 -0.88
CA VAL A 96 -5.47 -6.84 0.21
C VAL A 96 -5.80 -5.51 0.88
N LYS A 97 -5.92 -5.52 2.21
CA LYS A 97 -6.16 -4.29 3.00
C LYS A 97 -4.96 -3.92 3.87
N TYR A 98 -4.18 -4.92 4.30
CA TYR A 98 -3.02 -4.70 5.16
C TYR A 98 -1.87 -5.58 4.74
N VAL A 99 -0.67 -4.99 4.73
CA VAL A 99 0.58 -5.70 4.49
C VAL A 99 1.64 -5.21 5.46
N GLU A 100 2.30 -6.14 6.14
CA GLU A 100 3.46 -5.90 7.00
C GLU A 100 4.58 -6.85 6.62
N VAL A 101 5.81 -6.34 6.65
CA VAL A 101 7.01 -7.11 6.34
C VAL A 101 7.84 -7.23 7.60
N LEU A 102 8.10 -8.47 8.00
CA LEU A 102 8.91 -8.81 9.16
C LEU A 102 10.25 -9.33 8.65
N SER A 103 11.33 -8.59 8.86
CA SER A 103 12.68 -8.95 8.38
C SER A 103 13.72 -9.11 9.48
N GLY A 104 13.44 -8.62 10.69
CA GLY A 104 14.35 -8.74 11.83
C GLY A 104 14.13 -10.03 12.61
N LEU A 105 15.21 -10.59 13.18
CA LEU A 105 15.17 -11.82 13.98
C LEU A 105 14.07 -11.79 15.06
N ALA A 106 14.03 -10.73 15.87
CA ALA A 106 13.02 -10.59 16.91
C ALA A 106 11.57 -10.57 16.38
N ALA A 107 11.36 -10.07 15.16
CA ALA A 107 10.05 -10.02 14.52
C ALA A 107 9.64 -11.37 13.92
N THR A 108 10.62 -12.19 13.52
CA THR A 108 10.38 -13.50 12.89
C THR A 108 10.47 -14.68 13.85
N ASN A 109 10.86 -14.46 15.12
CA ASN A 109 10.95 -15.51 16.16
C ASN A 109 9.71 -16.42 16.26
N LYS A 110 8.49 -15.86 16.10
CA LYS A 110 7.24 -16.62 16.12
C LYS A 110 7.16 -17.68 15.00
N TYR A 111 7.85 -17.45 13.88
CA TYR A 111 7.81 -18.28 12.68
C TYR A 111 8.98 -19.27 12.59
N GLY A 112 9.87 -19.29 13.59
CA GLY A 112 11.01 -20.18 13.64
C GLY A 112 11.96 -20.04 12.45
N SER A 113 12.54 -21.17 12.05
CA SER A 113 13.57 -21.26 10.99
C SER A 113 13.07 -20.79 9.62
N GLU A 114 11.78 -20.99 9.33
CA GLU A 114 11.16 -20.62 8.06
C GLU A 114 11.06 -19.10 7.92
N GLY A 115 10.86 -18.39 9.03
CA GLY A 115 10.91 -16.93 9.10
C GLY A 115 12.29 -16.32 8.91
N GLY A 116 13.36 -17.12 8.78
CA GLY A 116 14.74 -16.63 8.65
C GLY A 116 15.04 -15.83 7.38
N ALA A 117 14.23 -15.99 6.32
CA ALA A 117 14.30 -15.14 5.11
C ALA A 117 13.38 -13.90 5.19
N GLY A 118 12.57 -13.79 6.25
CA GLY A 118 11.54 -12.80 6.43
C GLY A 118 10.13 -13.35 6.21
N VAL A 119 9.14 -12.66 6.77
CA VAL A 119 7.72 -12.99 6.68
C VAL A 119 6.97 -11.83 6.06
N ILE A 120 6.10 -12.11 5.10
CA ILE A 120 5.13 -11.14 4.58
C ILE A 120 3.77 -11.49 5.15
N VAL A 121 3.26 -10.64 6.03
CA VAL A 121 1.93 -10.76 6.62
C VAL A 121 0.95 -9.97 5.76
N VAL A 122 -0.07 -10.64 5.25
CA VAL A 122 -1.14 -10.08 4.43
C VAL A 122 -2.46 -10.34 5.13
N MET A 123 -3.31 -9.32 5.16
CA MET A 123 -4.67 -9.48 5.65
C MET A 123 -5.67 -8.89 4.67
N THR A 124 -6.74 -9.66 4.41
CA THR A 124 -7.84 -9.27 3.53
C THR A 124 -8.93 -8.52 4.29
N ASN A 125 -9.02 -8.73 5.61
CA ASN A 125 -9.92 -8.00 6.50
C ASN A 125 -9.20 -7.47 7.74
N VAL A 126 -9.41 -6.20 8.06
CA VAL A 126 -8.72 -5.51 9.16
C VAL A 126 -9.59 -4.42 9.77
N SER A 127 -9.34 -4.12 11.05
CA SER A 127 -9.89 -2.93 11.70
C SER A 127 -9.34 -1.63 11.11
N ALA A 128 -10.05 -0.52 11.32
CA ALA A 128 -9.62 0.81 10.88
C ALA A 128 -8.25 1.22 11.45
N GLU A 129 -7.93 0.79 12.66
CA GLU A 129 -6.64 1.07 13.31
C GLU A 129 -5.48 0.39 12.57
N LYS A 130 -5.63 -0.91 12.28
CA LYS A 130 -4.61 -1.68 11.59
C LYS A 130 -4.47 -1.22 10.15
N PHE A 131 -5.58 -0.90 9.48
CA PHE A 131 -5.58 -0.31 8.15
C PHE A 131 -4.76 1.00 8.08
N ASN A 132 -4.87 1.86 9.08
CA ASN A 132 -4.17 3.16 9.15
C ASN A 132 -2.79 3.10 9.82
N SER A 133 -2.39 1.93 10.30
CA SER A 133 -1.12 1.70 11.00
C SER A 133 0.09 2.10 10.14
N ARG A 134 1.17 2.57 10.79
CA ARG A 134 2.45 2.89 10.12
C ARG A 134 3.14 1.64 9.57
N LYS A 135 2.83 0.47 10.15
CA LYS A 135 3.32 -0.83 9.73
C LYS A 135 2.70 -1.26 8.39
N ASN A 136 1.48 -0.79 8.10
CA ASN A 136 0.81 -1.08 6.85
C ASN A 136 1.53 -0.41 5.66
N ILE A 137 2.27 -1.20 4.88
CA ILE A 137 2.91 -0.69 3.68
C ILE A 137 1.90 -0.45 2.55
N TRP A 138 0.73 -1.09 2.62
CA TRP A 138 -0.32 -1.04 1.61
C TRP A 138 -1.00 0.34 1.47
N ASN A 139 -0.89 1.20 2.49
CA ASN A 139 -1.48 2.54 2.47
C ASN A 139 -0.42 3.66 2.50
N ARG A 140 0.86 3.31 2.33
CA ARG A 140 1.97 4.25 2.56
C ARG A 140 2.00 5.43 1.58
N SER A 141 1.54 5.29 0.34
CA SER A 141 1.62 6.39 -0.65
C SER A 141 0.67 7.56 -0.33
N LYS A 142 -0.55 7.31 0.17
CA LYS A 142 -1.50 8.37 0.56
C LYS A 142 -0.98 9.26 1.70
N LYS A 143 -0.18 8.71 2.63
CA LYS A 143 0.40 9.49 3.74
C LYS A 143 1.55 10.41 3.28
N VAL A 144 2.31 10.03 2.26
CA VAL A 144 3.42 10.84 1.74
C VAL A 144 2.90 12.08 1.01
N THR A 145 1.84 11.94 0.21
CA THR A 145 1.23 13.06 -0.51
C THR A 145 0.42 14.01 0.38
N SER A 146 -0.13 13.53 1.51
CA SER A 146 -0.91 14.36 2.45
C SER A 146 -0.09 15.29 3.38
N LYS A 147 1.25 15.13 3.45
CA LYS A 147 2.09 16.05 4.21
C LYS A 147 2.25 17.37 3.44
N LYS A 148 1.36 18.34 3.71
CA LYS A 148 1.56 19.75 3.32
C LYS A 148 3.01 20.17 3.63
N PRO A 149 3.72 20.84 2.71
CA PRO A 149 5.08 21.32 2.97
C PRO A 149 5.05 22.26 4.18
N LYS A 150 5.81 21.92 5.23
CA LYS A 150 6.00 22.82 6.38
C LYS A 150 6.58 24.13 5.85
N LYS A 151 5.81 25.24 5.91
CA LYS A 151 6.28 26.60 5.60
C LYS A 151 7.62 26.85 6.35
N LYS A 152 8.72 27.01 5.60
CA LYS A 152 9.99 27.52 6.13
C LYS A 152 9.71 28.89 6.76
N LYS A 153 9.83 29.01 8.09
CA LYS A 153 9.84 30.32 8.76
C LYS A 153 11.07 31.07 8.27
N SER A 154 10.86 32.21 7.60
CA SER A 154 11.93 33.10 7.17
C SER A 154 12.64 33.67 8.40
N LYS A 155 13.95 33.44 8.51
CA LYS A 155 14.80 34.10 9.51
C LYS A 155 14.89 35.58 9.15
N LYS A 156 14.23 36.45 9.93
CA LYS A 156 14.33 37.91 9.83
C LYS A 156 15.77 38.31 10.19
N LYS A 157 16.60 38.66 9.19
CA LYS A 157 17.92 39.29 9.41
C LYS A 157 17.69 40.62 10.12
N LYS A 158 18.06 40.74 11.40
CA LYS A 158 18.22 42.02 12.08
C LYS A 158 19.36 42.77 11.38
N LYS A 159 19.05 43.87 10.70
CA LYS A 159 20.04 44.91 10.37
C LYS A 159 20.52 45.49 11.72
N LYS A 160 21.82 45.37 12.01
CA LYS A 160 22.45 46.20 13.04
C LYS A 160 22.62 47.59 12.42
N SER A 161 22.11 48.59 13.14
CA SER A 161 22.47 49.99 12.99
C SER A 161 23.90 50.21 13.48
#